data_AF-H3BS46-F1
#
_entry.id   AF-H3BS46-F1
#
_cell.length_a   1.000
_cell.length_b   1.000
_cell.length_c   1.000
_cell.angle_alpha   90.00
_cell.angle_beta   90.00
_cell.angle_gamma   90.00
#
_symmetry.space_group_name_H-M   'P 1'
#
loop_
_entity.id
_entity.type
_entity.pdbx_description
1 polymer ?
#
loop_
_entity_poly.entity_id
_entity_poly.type
_entity_poly.pdbx_seq_one_letter_code
_entity_poly.pdbx_strand_id
1 'polypeptide(L)'
;MVAMRCLGASPTPGEVQRHLQTHGIDGNGELDFSTFLTIMHMQIKQEDPKKEILLAMLMVDKEKKGYVMASDLRSKLTSLGEKLTHKE
;
A
#
# COMPACT_ATOMS: atom_id res chain seq x y z
N MET A 1 -7.43 -6.06 -7.22
CA MET A 1 -6.17 -6.20 -6.46
C MET A 1 -5.36 -7.45 -6.79
N VAL A 2 -5.96 -8.62 -7.07
CA VAL A 2 -5.22 -9.88 -7.31
C VAL A 2 -4.14 -9.72 -8.40
N ALA A 3 -4.50 -9.16 -9.56
CA ALA A 3 -3.55 -8.98 -10.68
C ALA A 3 -2.31 -8.16 -10.28
N MET A 4 -2.47 -7.06 -9.54
CA MET A 4 -1.37 -6.19 -9.13
C MET A 4 -0.41 -6.92 -8.19
N ARG A 5 -0.95 -7.69 -7.23
CA ARG A 5 -0.17 -8.53 -6.30
C ARG A 5 0.60 -9.64 -6.99
N CYS A 6 0.00 -10.29 -7.98
CA CYS A 6 0.68 -11.30 -8.79
C CYS A 6 1.87 -10.73 -9.58
N LEU A 7 1.85 -9.42 -9.88
CA LEU A 7 2.91 -8.71 -10.59
C LEU A 7 3.94 -8.07 -9.64
N GLY A 8 3.87 -8.36 -8.34
CA GLY A 8 4.84 -7.92 -7.34
C GLY A 8 4.55 -6.56 -6.71
N ALA A 9 3.43 -5.92 -7.04
CA ALA A 9 2.99 -4.69 -6.38
C ALA A 9 1.94 -4.99 -5.30
N SER A 10 1.99 -4.30 -4.16
CA SER A 10 1.04 -4.48 -3.05
C SER A 10 0.25 -3.20 -2.74
N PRO A 11 -0.53 -2.66 -3.69
CA PRO A 11 -1.27 -1.42 -3.45
C PRO A 11 -2.33 -1.58 -2.36
N THR A 12 -2.51 -0.54 -1.57
CA THR A 12 -3.63 -0.46 -0.62
C THR A 12 -4.95 -0.24 -1.36
N PRO A 13 -6.11 -0.59 -0.76
CA PRO A 13 -7.41 -0.32 -1.38
C PRO A 13 -7.62 1.16 -1.72
N GLY A 14 -7.11 2.07 -0.89
CA GLY A 14 -7.19 3.52 -1.13
C GLY A 14 -6.35 3.97 -2.33
N GLU A 15 -5.19 3.36 -2.53
CA GLU A 15 -4.34 3.64 -3.70
C GLU A 15 -4.98 3.14 -4.99
N VAL A 16 -5.55 1.94 -4.98
CA VAL A 16 -6.30 1.42 -6.13
C VAL A 16 -7.45 2.38 -6.47
N GLN A 17 -8.23 2.80 -5.48
CA GLN A 17 -9.33 3.75 -5.70
C GLN A 17 -8.84 5.07 -6.29
N ARG A 18 -7.72 5.61 -5.78
CA ARG A 18 -7.09 6.83 -6.28
C ARG A 18 -6.63 6.70 -7.72
N HIS A 19 -6.01 5.57 -8.08
CA HIS A 19 -5.59 5.29 -9.46
C HIS A 19 -6.78 5.25 -10.41
N LEU A 20 -7.88 4.61 -10.02
CA LEU A 20 -9.11 4.55 -10.80
C LEU A 20 -9.74 5.94 -10.98
N GLN A 21 -9.86 6.72 -9.90
CA GLN A 21 -10.40 8.08 -9.96
C GLN A 21 -9.56 9.02 -10.84
N THR A 22 -8.23 8.89 -10.80
CA THR A 22 -7.32 9.69 -11.63
C THR A 22 -7.55 9.45 -13.13
N HIS A 23 -8.01 8.27 -13.50
CA HIS A 23 -8.33 7.90 -14.88
C HIS A 23 -9.83 8.00 -15.18
N GLY A 24 -10.63 8.60 -14.30
CA GLY A 24 -12.08 8.77 -14.49
C GLY A 24 -12.88 7.47 -14.45
N ILE A 25 -12.33 6.39 -13.90
CA ILE A 25 -12.99 5.09 -13.78
C ILE A 25 -13.74 5.06 -12.45
N ASP A 26 -15.07 4.98 -12.53
CA ASP A 26 -15.93 4.80 -11.37
C ASP A 26 -16.02 3.34 -10.93
N GLY A 27 -16.72 3.06 -9.82
CA GLY A 27 -16.73 1.75 -9.16
C GLY A 27 -17.25 0.58 -10.00
N ASN A 28 -17.76 0.83 -11.22
CA ASN A 28 -18.25 -0.16 -12.16
C ASN A 28 -17.62 -0.06 -13.56
N GLY A 29 -16.67 0.87 -13.77
CA GLY A 29 -16.02 1.06 -15.06
C GLY A 29 -15.04 -0.06 -15.41
N GLU A 30 -15.00 -0.41 -16.70
CA GLU A 30 -14.01 -1.34 -17.22
C GLU A 30 -12.67 -0.62 -17.43
N LEU A 31 -11.59 -1.27 -17.04
CA LEU A 31 -10.22 -0.80 -17.21
C LEU A 31 -9.64 -1.48 -18.45
N ASP A 32 -9.24 -0.69 -19.46
CA ASP A 32 -8.47 -1.24 -20.57
C ASP A 32 -7.05 -1.64 -20.13
N PHE A 33 -6.42 -2.53 -20.91
CA PHE A 33 -5.12 -3.08 -20.56
C PHE A 33 -3.99 -2.01 -20.57
N SER A 34 -4.08 -0.99 -21.43
CA SER A 34 -3.07 0.07 -21.52
C SER A 34 -3.06 0.94 -20.26
N THR A 35 -4.25 1.30 -19.78
CA THR A 35 -4.46 2.04 -18.54
C THR A 35 -4.01 1.22 -17.35
N PHE A 36 -4.28 -0.09 -17.33
CA PHE A 36 -3.75 -0.99 -16.31
C PHE A 36 -2.22 -0.96 -16.23
N LEU A 37 -1.52 -1.07 -17.38
CA LEU A 37 -0.05 -1.02 -17.41
C LEU A 37 0.50 0.31 -16.91
N THR A 38 -0.18 1.41 -17.24
CA THR A 38 0.19 2.76 -16.77
C THR A 38 0.08 2.85 -15.25
N ILE A 39 -1.04 2.40 -14.68
CA ILE A 39 -1.26 2.36 -13.23
C ILE A 39 -0.19 1.48 -12.56
N MET A 40 0.07 0.29 -13.10
CA MET A 40 1.08 -0.63 -12.56
C MET A 40 2.49 -0.02 -12.57
N HIS A 41 2.86 0.64 -13.68
CA HIS A 41 4.16 1.30 -13.79
C HIS A 41 4.35 2.40 -12.74
N MET A 42 3.28 3.16 -12.47
CA MET A 42 3.29 4.18 -11.41
C MET A 42 3.36 3.55 -10.02
N GLN A 43 2.57 2.51 -9.75
CA GLN A 43 2.55 1.85 -8.44
C GLN A 43 3.90 1.24 -8.06
N ILE A 44 4.53 0.49 -8.98
CA ILE A 44 5.83 -0.16 -8.72
C ILE A 44 6.93 0.86 -8.41
N LYS A 45 6.85 2.07 -9.00
CA LYS A 45 7.80 3.16 -8.71
C LYS A 45 7.57 3.84 -7.36
N GLN A 46 6.34 3.80 -6.85
CA GLN A 46 5.95 4.45 -5.61
C GLN A 46 6.23 3.57 -4.39
N GLU A 47 6.06 2.24 -4.52
CA GLU A 47 6.24 1.30 -3.42
C GLU A 47 7.70 1.22 -2.95
N ASP A 48 7.90 1.53 -1.67
CA ASP A 48 9.17 1.32 -0.97
C ASP A 48 8.87 0.74 0.42
N PRO A 49 8.78 -0.60 0.54
CA PRO A 49 8.40 -1.26 1.78
C PRO A 49 9.32 -0.91 2.96
N LYS A 50 10.62 -0.67 2.71
CA LYS A 50 11.57 -0.33 3.77
C LYS A 50 11.26 1.05 4.34
N LYS A 51 10.98 2.02 3.46
CA LYS A 51 10.62 3.38 3.86
C LYS A 51 9.29 3.40 4.62
N GLU A 52 8.30 2.62 4.18
CA GLU A 52 6.99 2.54 4.83
C GLU A 52 7.08 1.93 6.24
N ILE A 53 7.82 0.83 6.41
CA ILE A 53 8.08 0.24 7.72
C ILE A 53 8.78 1.25 8.63
N LEU A 54 9.80 1.96 8.12
CA LEU A 54 10.51 2.97 8.90
C LEU A 54 9.59 4.12 9.35
N LEU A 55 8.74 4.63 8.46
CA LEU A 55 7.77 5.68 8.79
C LEU A 55 6.77 5.19 9.85
N ALA A 56 6.30 3.96 9.75
CA ALA A 56 5.40 3.38 10.74
C ALA A 56 6.09 3.23 12.11
N MET A 57 7.35 2.77 12.15
CA MET A 57 8.13 2.74 13.38
C MET A 57 8.27 4.13 14.01
N LEU A 58 8.57 5.16 13.22
CA LEU A 58 8.68 6.54 13.70
C LEU A 58 7.34 7.10 14.22
N MET A 59 6.22 6.70 13.63
CA MET A 59 4.89 7.10 14.11
C MET A 59 4.47 6.39 15.40
N VAL A 60 4.97 5.17 15.63
CA VAL A 60 4.66 4.35 16.82
C VAL A 60 5.59 4.71 17.98
N ASP A 61 6.90 4.82 17.74
CA ASP A 61 7.91 5.13 18.74
C ASP A 61 8.00 6.63 19.06
N LYS A 62 6.93 7.18 19.65
CA LYS A 62 6.86 8.61 20.02
C LYS A 62 7.94 9.00 21.03
N GLU A 63 8.40 8.05 21.84
CA GLU A 63 9.39 8.25 22.90
C GLU A 63 10.83 8.05 22.42
N LYS A 64 11.03 7.72 21.13
CA LYS A 64 12.35 7.48 20.51
C LYS A 64 13.19 6.42 21.24
N LYS A 65 12.55 5.33 21.68
CA LYS A 65 13.19 4.17 22.31
C LYS A 65 14.11 3.42 21.34
N GLY A 66 13.91 3.57 20.04
CA GLY A 66 14.63 2.84 18.99
C GLY A 66 14.08 1.43 18.73
N TYR A 67 12.97 1.06 19.39
CA TYR A 67 12.27 -0.21 19.17
C TYR A 67 10.76 -0.04 19.40
N VAL A 68 9.96 -0.88 18.76
CA VAL A 68 8.50 -0.96 18.93
C VAL A 68 8.07 -2.41 19.06
N MET A 69 6.93 -2.66 19.70
CA MET A 69 6.35 -3.99 19.70
C MET A 69 5.77 -4.29 18.31
N ALA A 70 5.95 -5.53 17.85
CA ALA A 70 5.41 -5.97 16.55
C ALA A 70 3.88 -5.82 16.47
N SER A 71 3.18 -6.01 17.60
CA SER A 71 1.73 -5.79 17.70
C SER A 71 1.33 -4.34 17.40
N ASP A 72 2.10 -3.38 17.92
CA ASP A 72 1.81 -1.95 17.81
C ASP A 72 2.12 -1.46 16.40
N LEU A 73 3.23 -1.94 15.83
CA LEU A 73 3.60 -1.69 14.45
C LEU A 73 2.55 -2.24 13.48
N ARG A 74 2.11 -3.50 13.68
CA ARG A 74 1.05 -4.12 12.88
C ARG A 74 -0.25 -3.33 12.98
N SER A 75 -0.68 -2.96 14.20
CA SER A 75 -1.88 -2.16 14.38
C SER A 75 -1.80 -0.83 13.65
N LYS A 76 -0.61 -0.19 13.63
CA LYS A 76 -0.42 1.10 12.96
C LYS A 76 -0.42 0.96 11.44
N LEU A 77 0.31 -0.01 10.90
CA LEU A 77 0.34 -0.31 9.46
C LEU A 77 -1.06 -0.72 8.94
N THR A 78 -1.82 -1.50 9.73
CA THR A 78 -3.21 -1.82 9.39
C THR A 78 -4.14 -0.62 9.45
N SER A 79 -3.93 0.32 10.36
CA SER A 79 -4.67 1.59 10.36
C SER A 79 -4.38 2.47 9.14
N LEU A 80 -3.22 2.30 8.50
CA LEU A 80 -2.83 3.00 7.27
C LEU A 80 -3.41 2.34 6.00
N GLY A 81 -4.11 1.22 6.14
CA GLY A 81 -4.80 0.53 5.04
C GLY A 81 -4.20 -0.82 4.63
N GLU A 82 -3.11 -1.26 5.27
CA GLU A 82 -2.46 -2.54 4.96
C GLU A 82 -2.89 -3.68 5.89
N LYS A 83 -3.57 -4.69 5.34
CA LYS A 83 -3.77 -5.94 6.06
C LYS A 83 -2.49 -6.78 5.98
N LEU A 84 -1.69 -6.74 7.04
CA LEU A 84 -0.49 -7.55 7.19
C LEU A 84 -0.85 -8.97 7.65
N THR A 85 -0.19 -9.97 7.07
CA THR A 85 -0.24 -11.34 7.59
C THR A 85 0.68 -11.50 8.80
N HIS A 86 0.73 -12.69 9.40
CA HIS A 86 1.59 -12.91 10.57
C HIS A 86 3.10 -12.95 10.24
N LYS A 87 3.44 -13.35 9.01
CA LYS A 87 4.82 -13.44 8.50
C LYS A 87 5.37 -12.11 8.00
N GLU A 88 4.48 -11.17 7.68
CA GLU A 88 4.77 -9.78 7.35
C GLU A 88 4.76 -8.92 8.63
#